data_AF-A0A653PJI3-F1
#
_entry.id   AF-A0A653PJI3-F1
#
_cell.length_a   1.000
_cell.length_b   1.000
_cell.length_c   1.000
_cell.angle_alpha   90.00
_cell.angle_beta   90.00
_cell.angle_gamma   90.00
#
_symmetry.space_group_name_H-M   'P 1'
#
loop_
_entity.id
_entity.type
_entity.pdbx_description
1 polymer ?
#
loop_
_entity_poly.entity_id
_entity_poly.type
_entity_poly.pdbx_seq_one_letter_code
_entity_poly.pdbx_strand_id
1 'polypeptide(L)'
;MSAFDSGLCPVRDRLDVAVVGSGIVGLGAAYAAVRRGLRVVVVDRTDRPVGATIRNFGHLCIGAQDGPARAYGEASRALWLRLAADAGFWVRESGTLVVARADDELALLGEAADAESARGEEGIRLLTAAEIAALAPVRSDVARGGAHVLGDLQVNPREAAGAIVRHLVALGVEFRFRTAVTAVRTGVVRTTRGDVAADHVVVAVNHDLDQLLPEVAERAGVIRCALDMMRVSADLRAPLSAPLLTGWSLVRYRRFAELRSATALRERLHAERPELAALDLNQMYTQLPDGTLLVGDSHHKAVQPGPFQPEAAFDAFLSEAEALFDVRDIRVLERWQGVYAAAGSEFLVEEVAPRVLALAATTGIGMTTGLGLAELETSRVFGWDAAESAPGSASIVGSAAPHTSATAGGIGSPATAGGFAQPATAGGIGTSATAGGFAQPATAGGIGTSATAGGIAQPATAGGIGTSATAGGIAQEENA
;
A
#
# COMPACT_ATOMS: atom_id res chain seq x y z
N MET A 1 51.86 -18.59 -26.13
CA MET A 1 51.38 -17.24 -26.55
C MET A 1 49.92 -17.34 -26.92
N SER A 2 49.02 -16.84 -26.06
CA SER A 2 47.74 -16.22 -26.45
C SER A 2 47.01 -15.77 -25.17
N ALA A 3 47.48 -14.63 -24.65
CA ALA A 3 46.81 -13.66 -23.78
C ALA A 3 45.64 -14.15 -22.90
N PHE A 4 45.98 -14.76 -21.77
CA PHE A 4 45.21 -14.64 -20.52
C PHE A 4 46.11 -13.92 -19.53
N ASP A 5 46.22 -12.60 -19.68
CA ASP A 5 46.74 -11.77 -18.61
C ASP A 5 46.18 -10.35 -18.68
N SER A 6 45.86 -9.83 -17.49
CA SER A 6 45.72 -8.43 -17.13
C SER A 6 44.84 -7.53 -18.02
N GLY A 7 43.54 -7.87 -18.08
CA GLY A 7 42.49 -6.92 -18.42
C GLY A 7 41.59 -6.66 -17.23
N LEU A 8 42.08 -5.99 -16.18
CA LEU A 8 41.20 -5.25 -15.28
C LEU A 8 40.45 -4.27 -16.18
N CYS A 9 39.23 -4.65 -16.57
CA CYS A 9 38.27 -3.67 -17.03
C CYS A 9 38.23 -2.63 -15.91
N PRO A 10 38.49 -1.34 -16.18
CA PRO A 10 38.41 -0.34 -15.14
C PRO A 10 37.04 -0.51 -14.50
N VAL A 11 37.00 -0.68 -13.18
CA VAL A 11 35.75 -0.78 -12.42
C VAL A 11 35.04 0.56 -12.62
N ARG A 12 34.27 0.66 -13.72
CA ARG A 12 33.30 1.70 -13.93
C ARG A 12 32.16 1.36 -12.99
N ASP A 13 31.98 2.22 -11.99
CA ASP A 13 30.74 2.37 -11.23
C ASP A 13 30.24 1.12 -10.49
N ARG A 14 31.05 0.59 -9.55
CA ARG A 14 30.56 -0.33 -8.52
C ARG A 14 29.42 0.36 -7.76
N LEU A 15 28.26 -0.26 -7.66
CA LEU A 15 27.10 0.25 -6.92
C LEU A 15 27.16 -0.19 -5.46
N ASP A 16 26.36 0.44 -4.61
CA ASP A 16 26.32 0.09 -3.19
C ASP A 16 25.31 -1.05 -2.97
N VAL A 17 24.17 -1.03 -3.67
CA VAL A 17 23.12 -2.05 -3.55
C VAL A 17 22.60 -2.50 -4.93
N ALA A 18 22.51 -3.81 -5.14
CA ALA A 18 21.75 -4.40 -6.23
C ALA A 18 20.51 -5.13 -5.70
N VAL A 19 19.34 -4.76 -6.19
CA VAL A 19 18.07 -5.42 -5.87
C VAL A 19 17.62 -6.26 -7.06
N VAL A 20 17.34 -7.54 -6.83
CA VAL A 20 16.85 -8.48 -7.84
C VAL A 20 15.34 -8.66 -7.66
N GLY A 21 14.57 -8.13 -8.61
CA GLY A 21 13.11 -8.11 -8.59
C GLY A 21 12.53 -6.74 -8.26
N SER A 22 11.55 -6.31 -9.06
CA SER A 22 10.85 -5.01 -8.93
C SER A 22 9.44 -5.14 -8.32
N GLY A 23 9.17 -6.25 -7.62
CA GLY A 23 7.99 -6.38 -6.77
C GLY A 23 8.08 -5.51 -5.53
N ILE A 24 7.00 -5.40 -4.75
CA ILE A 24 6.89 -4.47 -3.62
C ILE A 24 7.98 -4.64 -2.56
N VAL A 25 8.45 -5.86 -2.30
CA VAL A 25 9.60 -6.13 -1.41
C VAL A 25 10.89 -5.54 -1.99
N GLY A 26 11.13 -5.73 -3.29
CA GLY A 26 12.29 -5.16 -3.98
C GLY A 26 12.24 -3.64 -4.07
N LEU A 27 11.06 -3.06 -4.38
CA LEU A 27 10.85 -1.61 -4.35
C LEU A 27 11.05 -1.05 -2.94
N GLY A 28 10.62 -1.77 -1.91
CA GLY A 28 10.88 -1.44 -0.51
C GLY A 28 12.36 -1.41 -0.19
N ALA A 29 13.12 -2.43 -0.61
CA ALA A 29 14.57 -2.51 -0.40
C ALA A 29 15.31 -1.37 -1.13
N ALA A 30 14.89 -1.06 -2.36
CA ALA A 30 15.45 0.04 -3.13
C ALA A 30 15.15 1.40 -2.46
N TYR A 31 13.93 1.59 -1.95
CA TYR A 31 13.54 2.80 -1.24
C TYR A 31 14.30 2.97 0.08
N ALA A 32 14.45 1.88 0.84
CA ALA A 32 15.24 1.84 2.08
C ALA A 32 16.70 2.25 1.82
N ALA A 33 17.31 1.72 0.77
CA ALA A 33 18.69 2.00 0.40
C ALA A 33 18.89 3.44 -0.12
N VAL A 34 18.07 3.89 -1.07
CA VAL A 34 18.27 5.22 -1.70
C VAL A 34 18.04 6.36 -0.71
N ARG A 35 17.10 6.20 0.24
CA ARG A 35 16.89 7.17 1.33
C ARG A 35 18.07 7.31 2.29
N ARG A 36 18.99 6.35 2.27
CA ARG A 36 20.25 6.37 3.03
C ARG A 36 21.43 6.85 2.19
N GLY A 37 21.17 7.40 1.00
CA GLY A 37 22.21 7.93 0.09
C GLY A 37 23.00 6.85 -0.65
N LEU A 38 22.56 5.59 -0.60
CA LEU A 38 23.21 4.49 -1.32
C LEU A 38 22.88 4.55 -2.82
N ARG A 39 23.84 4.19 -3.66
CA ARG A 39 23.65 4.03 -5.11
C ARG A 39 23.05 2.66 -5.39
N VAL A 40 21.85 2.66 -5.94
CA VAL A 40 21.01 1.46 -6.09
C VAL A 40 20.76 1.15 -7.56
N VAL A 41 20.81 -0.13 -7.90
CA VAL A 41 20.18 -0.66 -9.11
C VAL A 41 19.12 -1.69 -8.77
N VAL A 42 18.00 -1.65 -9.48
CA VAL A 42 16.97 -2.68 -9.48
C VAL A 42 17.02 -3.42 -10.82
N VAL A 43 17.14 -4.74 -10.80
CA VAL A 43 17.19 -5.58 -11.99
C VAL A 43 15.93 -6.44 -12.04
N ASP A 44 15.20 -6.41 -13.15
CA ASP A 44 14.01 -7.23 -13.33
C ASP A 44 13.95 -7.83 -14.75
N ARG A 45 13.52 -9.09 -14.83
CA ARG A 45 13.38 -9.84 -16.09
C ARG A 45 12.27 -9.29 -16.99
N THR A 46 11.29 -8.61 -16.41
CA THR A 46 10.15 -8.01 -17.10
C THR A 46 10.42 -6.55 -17.46
N ASP A 47 9.57 -5.93 -18.28
CA ASP A 47 9.73 -4.54 -18.71
C ASP A 47 9.20 -3.51 -17.69
N ARG A 48 8.46 -3.97 -16.68
CA ARG A 48 7.87 -3.20 -15.56
C ARG A 48 7.35 -4.15 -14.48
N PRO A 49 7.02 -3.69 -13.26
CA PRO A 49 6.40 -4.56 -12.25
C PRO A 49 5.07 -5.16 -12.75
N VAL A 50 5.04 -6.49 -12.97
CA VAL A 50 3.85 -7.23 -13.44
C VAL A 50 3.52 -8.48 -12.61
N GLY A 51 4.30 -8.77 -11.57
CA GLY A 51 4.11 -9.92 -10.69
C GLY A 51 2.99 -9.74 -9.66
N ALA A 52 3.07 -10.47 -8.55
CA ALA A 52 2.06 -10.49 -7.47
C ALA A 52 1.62 -9.09 -6.97
N THR A 53 2.55 -8.14 -6.96
CA THR A 53 2.34 -6.75 -6.50
C THR A 53 1.15 -6.04 -7.14
N ILE A 54 0.83 -6.33 -8.41
CA ILE A 54 -0.26 -5.65 -9.12
C ILE A 54 -1.52 -6.52 -9.30
N ARG A 55 -1.50 -7.76 -8.80
CA ARG A 55 -2.52 -8.80 -9.08
C ARG A 55 -3.36 -9.17 -7.87
N ASN A 56 -3.51 -8.25 -6.93
CA ASN A 56 -4.21 -8.41 -5.65
C ASN A 56 -5.30 -7.33 -5.49
N PHE A 57 -5.95 -7.27 -4.33
CA PHE A 57 -7.03 -6.33 -4.02
C PHE A 57 -6.60 -4.88 -3.78
N GLY A 58 -5.30 -4.59 -3.68
CA GLY A 58 -4.81 -3.29 -3.20
C GLY A 58 -5.12 -3.01 -1.74
N HIS A 59 -5.64 -3.99 -1.01
CA HIS A 59 -5.91 -3.89 0.43
C HIS A 59 -4.63 -4.14 1.21
N LEU A 60 -4.30 -3.21 2.11
CA LEU A 60 -3.18 -3.29 3.03
C LEU A 60 -3.75 -3.66 4.41
N CYS A 61 -3.94 -4.97 4.61
CA CYS A 61 -4.67 -5.54 5.75
C CYS A 61 -3.81 -5.68 7.01
N ILE A 62 -3.31 -4.56 7.53
CA ILE A 62 -2.35 -4.45 8.64
C ILE A 62 -2.99 -4.86 9.98
N GLY A 63 -4.24 -4.46 10.19
CA GLY A 63 -5.07 -4.70 11.36
C GLY A 63 -5.51 -6.16 11.52
N ALA A 64 -5.48 -6.98 10.47
CA ALA A 64 -5.78 -8.41 10.57
C ALA A 64 -4.54 -9.30 10.79
N GLN A 65 -3.35 -8.70 10.94
CA GLN A 65 -2.10 -9.44 11.19
C GLN A 65 -1.78 -9.50 12.69
N ASP A 66 -0.94 -10.46 13.06
CA ASP A 66 -0.33 -10.58 14.40
C ASP A 66 1.17 -10.90 14.27
N GLY A 67 1.91 -10.89 15.37
CA GLY A 67 3.32 -11.27 15.41
C GLY A 67 4.23 -10.48 14.45
N PRO A 68 5.21 -11.12 13.79
CA PRO A 68 6.10 -10.43 12.84
C PRO A 68 5.35 -9.74 11.69
N ALA A 69 4.25 -10.32 11.21
CA ALA A 69 3.46 -9.74 10.12
C ALA A 69 2.83 -8.39 10.53
N ARG A 70 2.38 -8.26 11.78
CA ARG A 70 1.90 -6.99 12.33
C ARG A 70 3.01 -5.94 12.37
N ALA A 71 4.20 -6.30 12.84
CA ALA A 71 5.35 -5.39 12.90
C ALA A 71 5.77 -4.89 11.51
N TYR A 72 5.91 -5.79 10.53
CA TYR A 72 6.19 -5.40 9.14
C TYR A 72 5.06 -4.61 8.51
N GLY A 73 3.80 -4.92 8.85
CA GLY A 73 2.62 -4.18 8.39
C GLY A 73 2.60 -2.73 8.88
N GLU A 74 2.87 -2.50 10.17
CA GLU A 74 2.92 -1.14 10.74
C GLU A 74 4.07 -0.32 10.16
N ALA A 75 5.25 -0.90 10.00
CA ALA A 75 6.35 -0.25 9.29
C ALA A 75 5.98 0.06 7.83
N SER A 76 5.29 -0.86 7.14
CA SER A 76 4.80 -0.65 5.78
C SER A 76 3.76 0.46 5.69
N ARG A 77 2.88 0.59 6.68
CA ARG A 77 1.83 1.63 6.72
C ARG A 77 2.44 3.02 6.60
N ALA A 78 3.45 3.31 7.42
CA ALA A 78 4.16 4.59 7.39
C ALA A 78 4.86 4.85 6.04
N LEU A 79 5.45 3.80 5.45
CA LEU A 79 6.13 3.88 4.16
C LEU A 79 5.13 4.07 3.00
N TRP A 80 3.98 3.40 3.03
CA TRP A 80 2.92 3.54 2.03
C TRP A 80 2.38 4.97 1.99
N LEU A 81 2.07 5.57 3.15
CA LEU A 81 1.57 6.94 3.23
C LEU A 81 2.60 7.95 2.73
N ARG A 82 3.88 7.77 3.10
CA ARG A 82 4.97 8.61 2.61
C ARG A 82 5.14 8.49 1.09
N LEU A 83 5.21 7.27 0.57
CA LEU A 83 5.34 7.04 -0.87
C LEU A 83 4.11 7.57 -1.63
N ALA A 84 2.91 7.47 -1.08
CA ALA A 84 1.71 8.01 -1.72
C ALA A 84 1.83 9.53 -1.92
N ALA A 85 2.31 10.24 -0.89
CA ALA A 85 2.57 11.68 -0.95
C ALA A 85 3.71 12.01 -1.93
N ASP A 86 4.85 11.31 -1.82
CA ASP A 86 6.07 11.64 -2.57
C ASP A 86 6.01 11.19 -4.05
N ALA A 87 5.37 10.06 -4.33
CA ALA A 87 5.27 9.48 -5.67
C ALA A 87 3.95 9.81 -6.39
N GLY A 88 2.97 10.39 -5.69
CA GLY A 88 1.71 10.86 -6.25
C GLY A 88 0.80 9.74 -6.73
N PHE A 89 0.37 8.86 -5.83
CA PHE A 89 -0.65 7.84 -6.13
C PHE A 89 -1.75 7.81 -5.07
N TRP A 90 -2.91 7.28 -5.46
CA TRP A 90 -4.07 7.19 -4.57
C TRP A 90 -3.83 6.20 -3.43
N VAL A 91 -4.06 6.67 -2.21
CA VAL A 91 -4.16 5.86 -0.99
C VAL A 91 -5.39 6.29 -0.22
N ARG A 92 -6.04 5.33 0.45
CA ARG A 92 -7.22 5.55 1.29
C ARG A 92 -6.97 4.99 2.68
N GLU A 93 -7.13 5.84 3.69
CA GLU A 93 -7.02 5.48 5.11
C GLU A 93 -8.40 5.14 5.70
N SER A 94 -9.12 4.23 5.05
CA SER A 94 -10.50 3.90 5.44
C SER A 94 -10.60 2.90 6.57
N GLY A 95 -9.51 2.23 6.95
CA GLY A 95 -9.61 0.95 7.63
C GLY A 95 -10.29 -0.09 6.74
N THR A 96 -10.84 -1.13 7.37
CA THR A 96 -11.50 -2.26 6.72
C THR A 96 -12.81 -2.58 7.41
N LEU A 97 -13.87 -2.79 6.64
CA LEU A 97 -15.13 -3.30 7.16
C LEU A 97 -15.12 -4.83 7.12
N VAL A 98 -15.63 -5.45 8.17
CA VAL A 98 -15.95 -6.87 8.18
C VAL A 98 -17.45 -6.99 8.36
N VAL A 99 -18.13 -7.67 7.44
CA VAL A 99 -19.55 -7.98 7.59
C VAL A 99 -19.70 -9.37 8.19
N ALA A 100 -20.48 -9.47 9.26
CA ALA A 100 -20.90 -10.74 9.84
C ALA A 100 -22.32 -11.07 9.35
N ARG A 101 -22.48 -12.24 8.74
CA ARG A 101 -23.74 -12.78 8.22
C ARG A 101 -24.37 -13.83 9.13
N ALA A 102 -23.65 -14.26 10.16
CA ALA A 102 -24.06 -15.27 11.12
C ALA A 102 -23.53 -14.97 12.53
N ASP A 103 -24.10 -15.64 13.53
CA ASP A 103 -23.81 -15.39 14.95
C ASP A 103 -22.38 -15.80 15.35
N ASP A 104 -21.82 -16.82 14.70
CA ASP A 104 -20.43 -17.25 14.94
C ASP A 104 -19.40 -16.26 14.38
N GLU A 105 -19.71 -15.61 13.25
CA GLU A 105 -18.92 -14.50 12.70
C GLU A 105 -18.92 -13.30 13.66
N LEU A 106 -20.07 -12.97 14.26
CA LEU A 106 -20.17 -11.92 15.29
C LEU A 106 -19.40 -12.29 16.57
N ALA A 107 -19.54 -13.53 17.04
CA ALA A 107 -18.85 -14.02 18.23
C ALA A 107 -17.32 -13.94 18.06
N LEU A 108 -16.81 -14.33 16.88
CA LEU A 108 -15.40 -14.22 16.55
C LEU A 108 -14.91 -12.76 16.54
N LEU A 109 -15.68 -11.85 15.96
CA LEU A 109 -15.34 -10.42 15.97
C LEU A 109 -15.35 -9.84 17.39
N GLY A 110 -16.30 -10.26 18.23
CA GLY A 110 -16.35 -9.91 19.65
C GLY A 110 -15.11 -10.39 20.42
N GLU A 111 -14.75 -11.68 20.26
CA GLU A 111 -13.53 -12.25 20.85
C GLU A 111 -12.27 -11.48 20.42
N ALA A 112 -12.19 -11.09 19.14
CA ALA A 112 -11.06 -10.33 18.61
C ALA A 112 -10.98 -8.91 19.19
N ALA A 113 -12.12 -8.24 19.40
CA ALA A 113 -12.20 -6.91 20.00
C ALA A 113 -11.86 -6.95 21.51
N ASP A 114 -12.33 -7.97 22.22
CA ASP A 114 -12.02 -8.18 23.64
C ASP A 114 -10.52 -8.47 23.85
N ALA A 115 -9.94 -9.31 22.99
CA ALA A 115 -8.51 -9.64 23.04
C ALA A 115 -7.61 -8.43 22.72
N GLU A 116 -8.09 -7.48 21.92
CA GLU A 116 -7.41 -6.21 21.65
C GLU A 116 -7.52 -5.25 22.83
N SER A 117 -8.73 -5.09 23.37
CA SER A 117 -8.99 -4.26 24.54
C SER A 117 -8.17 -4.70 25.75
N ALA A 118 -8.00 -6.02 25.94
CA ALA A 118 -7.16 -6.60 26.98
C ALA A 118 -5.66 -6.22 26.85
N ARG A 119 -5.20 -5.87 25.64
CA ARG A 119 -3.85 -5.37 25.36
C ARG A 119 -3.76 -3.83 25.40
N GLY A 120 -4.87 -3.13 25.65
CA GLY A 120 -4.92 -1.67 25.65
C GLY A 120 -4.91 -1.06 24.23
N GLU A 121 -5.32 -1.83 23.23
CA GLU A 121 -5.41 -1.41 21.84
C GLU A 121 -6.89 -1.14 21.47
N GLU A 122 -7.14 -0.27 20.48
CA GLU A 122 -8.48 0.14 20.02
C GLU A 122 -8.63 0.09 18.48
N GLY A 123 -7.92 -0.83 17.83
CA GLY A 123 -7.97 -1.10 16.39
C GLY A 123 -9.19 -1.88 15.87
N ILE A 124 -10.12 -2.37 16.70
CA ILE A 124 -11.38 -3.00 16.25
C ILE A 124 -12.58 -2.31 16.91
N ARG A 125 -13.43 -1.69 16.09
CA ARG A 125 -14.74 -1.18 16.51
C ARG A 125 -15.85 -2.12 16.06
N LEU A 126 -16.56 -2.75 16.99
CA LEU A 126 -17.74 -3.55 16.68
C LEU A 126 -18.86 -2.66 16.13
N LEU A 127 -19.64 -3.21 15.19
CA LEU A 127 -20.71 -2.52 14.49
C LEU A 127 -22.01 -3.32 14.56
N THR A 128 -23.11 -2.61 14.79
CA THR A 128 -24.46 -3.14 14.60
C THR A 128 -24.77 -3.35 13.11
N ALA A 129 -25.80 -4.15 12.81
CA ALA A 129 -26.27 -4.33 11.44
C ALA A 129 -26.65 -3.01 10.75
N ALA A 130 -27.27 -2.10 11.50
CA ALA A 130 -27.66 -0.77 10.99
C ALA A 130 -26.43 0.09 10.64
N GLU A 131 -25.38 0.08 11.47
CA GLU A 131 -24.14 0.79 11.17
C GLU A 131 -23.41 0.21 9.96
N ILE A 132 -23.37 -1.12 9.83
CA ILE A 132 -22.81 -1.78 8.63
C ILE A 132 -23.58 -1.36 7.38
N ALA A 133 -24.92 -1.40 7.41
CA ALA A 133 -25.76 -1.02 6.27
C ALA A 133 -25.65 0.48 5.92
N ALA A 134 -25.26 1.33 6.87
CA ALA A 134 -24.98 2.74 6.64
C ALA A 134 -23.59 2.98 6.03
N LEU A 135 -22.59 2.16 6.38
CA LEU A 135 -21.20 2.30 5.94
C LEU A 135 -20.88 1.56 4.64
N ALA A 136 -21.59 0.48 4.34
CA ALA A 136 -21.38 -0.35 3.16
C ALA A 136 -22.68 -0.62 2.40
N PRO A 137 -22.63 -0.77 1.06
CA PRO A 137 -23.79 -1.06 0.22
C PRO A 137 -24.27 -2.53 0.32
N VAL A 138 -24.10 -3.16 1.48
CA VAL A 138 -24.60 -4.51 1.75
C VAL A 138 -26.13 -4.48 1.87
N ARG A 139 -26.76 -5.62 1.58
CA ARG A 139 -28.19 -5.80 1.77
C ARG A 139 -28.55 -5.78 3.25
N SER A 140 -29.65 -5.13 3.61
CA SER A 140 -30.07 -4.96 5.01
C SER A 140 -30.53 -6.25 5.69
N ASP A 141 -30.93 -7.27 4.93
CA ASP A 141 -31.38 -8.58 5.43
C ASP A 141 -30.23 -9.57 5.69
N VAL A 142 -29.04 -9.27 5.15
CA VAL A 142 -27.87 -10.16 5.17
C VAL A 142 -26.95 -9.89 6.37
N ALA A 143 -26.75 -8.63 6.75
CA ALA A 143 -25.85 -8.29 7.86
C ALA A 143 -26.52 -8.53 9.23
N ARG A 144 -25.86 -9.31 10.09
CA ARG A 144 -26.20 -9.41 11.53
C ARG A 144 -25.46 -8.36 12.37
N GLY A 145 -24.34 -7.87 11.84
CA GLY A 145 -23.49 -6.81 12.38
C GLY A 145 -22.13 -6.92 11.73
N GLY A 146 -21.08 -6.48 12.42
CA GLY A 146 -19.73 -6.57 11.88
C GLY A 146 -18.71 -5.84 12.72
N ALA A 147 -17.62 -5.44 12.08
CA ALA A 147 -16.56 -4.66 12.69
C ALA A 147 -15.92 -3.70 11.69
N HIS A 148 -15.33 -2.63 12.22
CA HIS A 148 -14.41 -1.76 11.52
C HIS A 148 -13.01 -1.96 12.10
N VAL A 149 -12.14 -2.61 11.34
CA VAL A 149 -10.73 -2.77 11.66
C VAL A 149 -10.00 -1.50 11.23
N LEU A 150 -9.44 -0.78 12.19
CA LEU A 150 -8.77 0.50 12.00
C LEU A 150 -7.31 0.29 11.55
N GLY A 151 -6.70 1.36 11.04
CA GLY A 151 -5.29 1.37 10.63
C GLY A 151 -5.02 0.77 9.24
N ASP A 152 -5.95 -0.01 8.69
CA ASP A 152 -5.83 -0.53 7.32
C ASP A 152 -5.89 0.56 6.26
N LEU A 153 -5.16 0.31 5.18
CA LEU A 153 -5.08 1.19 4.02
C LEU A 153 -5.58 0.46 2.77
N GLN A 154 -5.89 1.24 1.74
CA GLN A 154 -6.06 0.73 0.39
C GLN A 154 -5.30 1.59 -0.61
N VAL A 155 -4.71 0.94 -1.61
CA VAL A 155 -4.08 1.58 -2.77
C VAL A 155 -4.69 1.01 -4.05
N ASN A 156 -4.45 1.67 -5.19
CA ASN A 156 -4.68 1.05 -6.50
C ASN A 156 -3.46 0.19 -6.84
N PRO A 157 -3.55 -1.15 -6.80
CA PRO A 157 -2.39 -2.02 -6.95
C PRO A 157 -1.80 -1.93 -8.37
N ARG A 158 -2.59 -1.50 -9.35
CA ARG A 158 -2.19 -1.37 -10.76
C ARG A 158 -1.37 -0.11 -11.02
N GLU A 159 -1.51 0.91 -10.19
CA GLU A 159 -0.89 2.23 -10.37
C GLU A 159 0.29 2.45 -9.42
N ALA A 160 0.16 1.99 -8.17
CA ALA A 160 1.10 2.28 -7.11
C ALA A 160 2.54 1.86 -7.44
N ALA A 161 2.75 0.63 -7.93
CA ALA A 161 4.10 0.14 -8.26
C ALA A 161 4.78 0.97 -9.35
N GLY A 162 4.03 1.37 -10.39
CA GLY A 162 4.56 2.22 -11.46
C GLY A 162 4.91 3.63 -10.99
N ALA A 163 4.10 4.20 -10.09
CA ALA A 163 4.38 5.48 -9.46
C ALA A 163 5.64 5.42 -8.58
N ILE A 164 5.78 4.37 -7.76
CA ILE A 164 6.96 4.13 -6.93
C ILE A 164 8.22 4.00 -7.80
N VAL A 165 8.16 3.25 -8.90
CA VAL A 165 9.30 3.15 -9.84
C VAL A 165 9.72 4.52 -10.35
N ARG A 166 8.77 5.35 -10.84
CA ARG A 166 9.08 6.71 -11.33
C ARG A 166 9.70 7.59 -10.25
N HIS A 167 9.18 7.51 -9.03
CA HIS A 167 9.70 8.25 -7.90
C HIS A 167 11.13 7.81 -7.53
N LEU A 168 11.39 6.50 -7.47
CA LEU A 168 12.73 5.97 -7.22
C LEU A 168 13.74 6.36 -8.31
N VAL A 169 13.33 6.38 -9.58
CA VAL A 169 14.15 6.92 -10.67
C VAL A 169 14.50 8.39 -10.44
N ALA A 170 13.54 9.20 -10.00
CA ALA A 170 13.79 10.61 -9.66
C ALA A 170 14.75 10.78 -8.47
N LEU A 171 14.80 9.80 -7.56
CA LEU A 171 15.79 9.74 -6.47
C LEU A 171 17.15 9.17 -6.90
N GLY A 172 17.33 8.82 -8.17
CA GLY A 172 18.60 8.32 -8.71
C GLY A 172 18.78 6.81 -8.69
N VAL A 173 17.73 6.02 -8.41
CA VAL A 173 17.78 4.56 -8.55
C VAL A 173 17.83 4.17 -10.02
N GLU A 174 18.82 3.34 -10.40
CA GLU A 174 18.90 2.76 -11.74
C GLU A 174 17.93 1.57 -11.86
N PHE A 175 17.17 1.49 -12.95
CA PHE A 175 16.35 0.31 -13.27
C PHE A 175 16.83 -0.37 -14.54
N ARG A 176 17.20 -1.65 -14.44
CA ARG A 176 17.53 -2.53 -15.55
C ARG A 176 16.41 -3.53 -15.78
N PHE A 177 15.38 -3.08 -16.46
CA PHE A 177 14.28 -3.93 -16.94
C PHE A 177 14.72 -4.82 -18.11
N ARG A 178 13.90 -5.84 -18.42
CA ARG A 178 14.15 -6.84 -19.47
C ARG A 178 15.53 -7.50 -19.34
N THR A 179 15.96 -7.69 -18.11
CA THR A 179 17.29 -8.20 -17.74
C THR A 179 17.11 -9.29 -16.70
N ALA A 180 17.30 -10.54 -17.10
CA ALA A 180 17.16 -11.65 -16.16
C ALA A 180 18.46 -11.81 -15.37
N VAL A 181 18.34 -11.95 -14.05
CA VAL A 181 19.44 -12.36 -13.18
C VAL A 181 19.54 -13.87 -13.24
N THR A 182 20.75 -14.37 -13.47
CA THR A 182 21.01 -15.82 -13.62
C THR A 182 21.82 -16.39 -12.47
N ALA A 183 22.50 -15.55 -11.69
CA ALA A 183 23.18 -15.95 -10.47
C ALA A 183 23.46 -14.74 -9.58
N VAL A 184 23.50 -14.96 -8.27
CA VAL A 184 23.91 -13.97 -7.26
C VAL A 184 25.06 -14.51 -6.43
N ARG A 185 26.01 -13.64 -6.07
CA ARG A 185 27.09 -13.93 -5.12
C ARG A 185 27.55 -12.63 -4.48
N THR A 186 28.31 -12.73 -3.38
CA THR A 186 28.92 -11.56 -2.75
C THR A 186 29.66 -10.72 -3.78
N GLY A 187 29.32 -9.42 -3.84
CA GLY A 187 29.98 -8.46 -4.72
C GLY A 187 29.42 -8.36 -6.14
N VAL A 188 28.58 -9.29 -6.60
CA VAL A 188 28.14 -9.30 -8.02
C VAL A 188 26.89 -10.11 -8.31
N VAL A 189 26.05 -9.53 -9.16
CA VAL A 189 24.83 -10.10 -9.73
C VAL A 189 25.08 -10.37 -11.22
N ARG A 190 25.01 -11.64 -11.64
CA ARG A 190 25.16 -12.02 -13.04
C ARG A 190 23.84 -11.87 -13.77
N THR A 191 23.88 -11.26 -14.94
CA THR A 191 22.66 -10.98 -15.72
C THR A 191 22.81 -11.34 -17.19
N THR A 192 21.68 -11.46 -17.89
CA THR A 192 21.65 -11.66 -19.34
C THR A 192 22.13 -10.44 -20.15
N ARG A 193 22.37 -9.29 -19.53
CA ARG A 193 22.79 -8.04 -20.18
C ARG A 193 23.99 -7.38 -19.49
N GLY A 194 24.91 -8.22 -19.03
CA GLY A 194 26.15 -7.79 -18.36
C GLY A 194 26.04 -7.82 -16.84
N ASP A 195 27.15 -8.13 -16.19
CA ASP A 195 27.21 -8.28 -14.74
C ASP A 195 27.10 -6.91 -14.04
N VAL A 196 26.53 -6.93 -12.83
CA VAL A 196 26.42 -5.77 -11.93
C VAL A 196 27.31 -6.02 -10.73
N ALA A 197 28.28 -5.15 -10.46
CA ALA A 197 29.05 -5.16 -9.22
C ALA A 197 28.36 -4.32 -8.14
N ALA A 198 28.07 -4.92 -6.98
CA ALA A 198 27.43 -4.24 -5.86
C ALA A 198 27.88 -4.78 -4.49
N ASP A 199 27.95 -3.92 -3.48
CA ASP A 199 28.41 -4.31 -2.12
C ASP A 199 27.40 -5.16 -1.36
N HIS A 200 26.12 -4.82 -1.50
CA HIS A 200 24.99 -5.55 -0.94
C HIS A 200 24.06 -6.02 -2.06
N VAL A 201 23.52 -7.22 -1.92
CA VAL A 201 22.54 -7.78 -2.85
C VAL A 201 21.29 -8.17 -2.10
N VAL A 202 20.13 -7.69 -2.55
CA VAL A 202 18.81 -8.11 -2.06
C VAL A 202 18.11 -8.91 -3.14
N VAL A 203 17.74 -10.15 -2.84
CA VAL A 203 16.99 -11.03 -3.74
C VAL A 203 15.53 -11.04 -3.32
N ALA A 204 14.68 -10.37 -4.09
CA ALA A 204 13.25 -10.16 -3.82
C ALA A 204 12.38 -10.66 -4.99
N VAL A 205 12.62 -11.90 -5.42
CA VAL A 205 11.99 -12.53 -6.59
C VAL A 205 10.71 -13.30 -6.29
N ASN A 206 10.20 -13.21 -5.05
CA ASN A 206 8.96 -13.87 -4.62
C ASN A 206 9.00 -15.38 -4.95
N HIS A 207 8.05 -15.89 -5.74
CA HIS A 207 7.96 -17.31 -6.06
C HIS A 207 8.99 -17.80 -7.07
N ASP A 208 9.66 -16.90 -7.81
CA ASP A 208 10.75 -17.27 -8.74
C ASP A 208 12.07 -17.54 -7.98
N LEU A 209 12.01 -17.64 -6.65
CA LEU A 209 13.14 -18.04 -5.82
C LEU A 209 13.68 -19.41 -6.25
N ASP A 210 12.80 -20.33 -6.63
CA ASP A 210 13.17 -21.66 -7.11
C ASP A 210 13.98 -21.64 -8.43
N GLN A 211 13.85 -20.58 -9.24
CA GLN A 211 14.62 -20.41 -10.46
C GLN A 211 16.01 -19.84 -10.21
N LEU A 212 16.17 -19.02 -9.17
CA LEU A 212 17.42 -18.30 -8.89
C LEU A 212 18.24 -18.92 -7.75
N LEU A 213 17.59 -19.48 -6.74
CA LEU A 213 18.13 -20.07 -5.52
C LEU A 213 17.37 -21.39 -5.19
N PRO A 214 17.44 -22.41 -6.06
CA PRO A 214 16.63 -23.62 -5.93
C PRO A 214 16.81 -24.33 -4.59
N GLU A 215 18.03 -24.46 -4.08
CA GLU A 215 18.30 -25.15 -2.81
C GLU A 215 17.70 -24.43 -1.60
N VAL A 216 17.59 -23.10 -1.68
CA VAL A 216 16.94 -22.28 -0.64
C VAL A 216 15.42 -22.48 -0.70
N ALA A 217 14.85 -22.44 -1.91
CA ALA A 217 13.42 -22.65 -2.11
C ALA A 217 12.99 -24.05 -1.65
N GLU A 218 13.72 -25.10 -2.01
CA GLU A 218 13.44 -26.49 -1.61
C GLU A 218 13.54 -26.67 -0.10
N ARG A 219 14.61 -26.17 0.54
CA ARG A 219 14.80 -26.28 2.00
C ARG A 219 13.72 -25.52 2.77
N ALA A 220 13.33 -24.34 2.30
CA ALA A 220 12.27 -23.54 2.92
C ALA A 220 10.85 -24.00 2.56
N GLY A 221 10.71 -24.95 1.62
CA GLY A 221 9.42 -25.44 1.15
C GLY A 221 8.61 -24.39 0.38
N VAL A 222 9.29 -23.48 -0.32
CA VAL A 222 8.65 -22.43 -1.11
C VAL A 222 8.08 -23.02 -2.40
N ILE A 223 6.76 -22.90 -2.56
CA ILE A 223 6.02 -23.24 -3.77
C ILE A 223 5.21 -22.02 -4.24
N ARG A 224 4.36 -22.20 -5.26
CA ARG A 224 3.45 -21.16 -5.76
C ARG A 224 2.04 -21.36 -5.22
N CYS A 225 1.40 -20.27 -4.83
CA CYS A 225 -0.04 -20.19 -4.67
C CYS A 225 -0.60 -19.35 -5.82
N ALA A 226 -1.38 -19.98 -6.69
CA ALA A 226 -2.16 -19.29 -7.71
C ALA A 226 -3.54 -18.93 -7.16
N LEU A 227 -4.07 -17.80 -7.61
CA LEU A 227 -5.37 -17.28 -7.21
C LEU A 227 -6.10 -16.68 -8.41
N ASP A 228 -7.41 -16.83 -8.43
CA ASP A 228 -8.28 -16.25 -9.45
C ASP A 228 -8.85 -14.92 -8.96
N MET A 229 -8.73 -13.88 -9.78
CA MET A 229 -9.23 -12.53 -9.48
C MET A 229 -10.05 -12.01 -10.64
N MET A 230 -11.00 -11.14 -10.32
CA MET A 230 -11.72 -10.39 -11.33
C MET A 230 -11.91 -8.93 -10.94
N ARG A 231 -12.13 -8.10 -11.96
CA ARG A 231 -12.56 -6.72 -11.82
C ARG A 231 -13.90 -6.56 -12.49
N VAL A 232 -14.85 -5.97 -11.78
CA VAL A 232 -16.23 -5.83 -12.24
C VAL A 232 -16.68 -4.37 -12.15
N SER A 233 -17.61 -4.01 -13.03
CA SER A 233 -18.48 -2.87 -12.81
C SER A 233 -19.72 -3.41 -12.12
N ALA A 234 -20.10 -2.83 -10.99
CA ALA A 234 -21.27 -3.23 -10.23
C ALA A 234 -22.11 -1.99 -9.93
N ASP A 235 -23.41 -2.08 -10.19
CA ASP A 235 -24.38 -1.02 -9.92
C ASP A 235 -24.83 -1.09 -8.46
N LEU A 236 -23.92 -0.68 -7.56
CA LEU A 236 -24.14 -0.62 -6.12
C LEU A 236 -25.02 0.58 -5.75
N ARG A 237 -25.92 0.43 -4.78
CA ARG A 237 -26.73 1.54 -4.24
C ARG A 237 -25.93 2.72 -3.68
N ALA A 238 -24.69 2.47 -3.26
CA ALA A 238 -23.74 3.46 -2.74
C ALA A 238 -22.29 2.97 -2.96
N PRO A 239 -21.29 3.87 -2.99
CA PRO A 239 -19.89 3.48 -3.08
C PRO A 239 -19.43 2.61 -1.90
N LEU A 240 -18.55 1.64 -2.16
CA LEU A 240 -17.84 0.89 -1.13
C LEU A 240 -16.59 1.68 -0.69
N SER A 241 -16.75 2.42 0.40
CA SER A 241 -15.77 3.40 0.91
C SER A 241 -14.58 2.80 1.66
N ALA A 242 -14.60 1.48 1.93
CA ALA A 242 -13.51 0.74 2.56
C ALA A 242 -13.42 -0.68 1.97
N PRO A 243 -12.24 -1.33 1.98
CA PRO A 243 -12.15 -2.78 1.81
C PRO A 243 -13.15 -3.51 2.70
N LEU A 244 -13.76 -4.58 2.16
CA LEU A 244 -14.77 -5.36 2.86
C LEU A 244 -14.40 -6.84 2.90
N LEU A 245 -14.31 -7.38 4.11
CA LEU A 245 -14.05 -8.79 4.42
C LEU A 245 -15.34 -9.51 4.81
N THR A 246 -15.32 -10.83 4.64
CA THR A 246 -16.42 -11.73 5.03
C THR A 246 -15.92 -12.82 5.98
N GLY A 247 -16.81 -13.70 6.45
CA GLY A 247 -16.43 -14.89 7.24
C GLY A 247 -15.34 -15.76 6.59
N TRP A 248 -15.32 -15.86 5.26
CA TRP A 248 -14.26 -16.57 4.52
C TRP A 248 -12.89 -15.94 4.70
N SER A 249 -12.81 -14.61 4.80
CA SER A 249 -11.58 -13.90 5.10
C SER A 249 -11.14 -14.09 6.55
N LEU A 250 -12.08 -14.10 7.49
CA LEU A 250 -11.79 -14.26 8.93
C LEU A 250 -11.08 -15.57 9.25
N VAL A 251 -11.38 -16.66 8.54
CA VAL A 251 -10.72 -17.95 8.76
C VAL A 251 -9.31 -18.06 8.15
N ARG A 252 -8.85 -17.01 7.45
CA ARG A 252 -7.52 -16.96 6.79
C ARG A 252 -6.52 -16.07 7.51
N TYR A 253 -6.96 -14.93 8.04
CA TYR A 253 -6.06 -13.97 8.66
C TYR A 253 -5.76 -14.35 10.10
N ARG A 254 -4.47 -14.48 10.42
CA ARG A 254 -3.96 -15.04 11.68
C ARG A 254 -4.63 -14.47 12.92
N ARG A 255 -4.80 -13.14 12.97
CA ARG A 255 -5.43 -12.43 14.08
C ARG A 255 -6.80 -12.99 14.47
N PHE A 256 -7.56 -13.47 13.49
CA PHE A 256 -8.88 -14.07 13.68
C PHE A 256 -8.81 -15.60 13.67
N ALA A 257 -8.06 -16.18 12.73
CA ALA A 257 -8.04 -17.62 12.46
C ALA A 257 -7.49 -18.49 13.61
N GLU A 258 -6.66 -17.90 14.50
CA GLU A 258 -6.09 -18.56 15.68
C GLU A 258 -6.97 -18.40 16.96
N LEU A 259 -8.05 -17.62 16.90
CA LEU A 259 -8.99 -17.46 18.01
C LEU A 259 -9.88 -18.70 18.19
N ARG A 260 -10.43 -18.88 19.40
CA ARG A 260 -11.20 -20.08 19.74
C ARG A 260 -12.46 -20.19 18.89
N SER A 261 -13.18 -19.07 18.72
CA SER A 261 -14.43 -19.03 17.96
C SER A 261 -14.25 -19.29 16.47
N ALA A 262 -13.02 -19.22 15.93
CA ALA A 262 -12.74 -19.45 14.51
C ALA A 262 -12.99 -20.91 14.10
N THR A 263 -12.94 -21.86 15.03
CA THR A 263 -13.20 -23.28 14.74
C THR A 263 -14.65 -23.50 14.32
N ALA A 264 -15.60 -23.00 15.11
CA ALA A 264 -17.03 -23.14 14.81
C ALA A 264 -17.39 -22.47 13.47
N LEU A 265 -16.85 -21.26 13.23
CA LEU A 265 -17.01 -20.57 11.95
C LEU A 265 -16.49 -21.41 10.78
N ARG A 266 -15.27 -21.95 10.90
CA ARG A 266 -14.66 -22.76 9.85
C ARG A 266 -15.48 -24.02 9.57
N GLU A 267 -15.92 -24.72 10.61
CA GLU A 267 -16.75 -25.94 10.47
C GLU A 267 -18.07 -25.65 9.78
N ARG A 268 -18.78 -24.60 10.18
CA ARG A 268 -20.03 -24.19 9.53
C ARG A 268 -19.82 -23.85 8.06
N LEU A 269 -18.85 -22.98 7.75
CA LEU A 269 -18.56 -22.57 6.37
C LEU A 269 -18.25 -23.77 5.46
N HIS A 270 -17.45 -24.75 5.94
CA HIS A 270 -17.13 -25.96 5.18
C HIS A 270 -18.32 -26.90 5.03
N ALA A 271 -19.18 -27.01 6.03
CA ALA A 271 -20.34 -27.89 6.00
C ALA A 271 -21.47 -27.33 5.11
N GLU A 272 -21.73 -26.03 5.19
CA GLU A 272 -22.82 -25.38 4.44
C GLU A 272 -22.44 -25.10 2.99
N ARG A 273 -21.16 -24.80 2.71
CA ARG A 273 -20.67 -24.35 1.40
C ARG A 273 -19.38 -25.09 0.99
N PRO A 274 -19.42 -26.43 0.86
CA PRO A 274 -18.24 -27.24 0.54
C PRO A 274 -17.61 -26.87 -0.82
N GLU A 275 -18.40 -26.35 -1.76
CA GLU A 275 -17.93 -25.88 -3.06
C GLU A 275 -17.05 -24.62 -2.95
N LEU A 276 -17.35 -23.71 -2.03
CA LEU A 276 -16.52 -22.53 -1.76
C LEU A 276 -15.27 -22.90 -0.96
N ALA A 277 -15.40 -23.83 -0.02
CA ALA A 277 -14.26 -24.36 0.72
C ALA A 277 -13.24 -25.06 -0.21
N ALA A 278 -13.71 -25.80 -1.21
CA ALA A 278 -12.84 -26.46 -2.19
C ALA A 278 -12.02 -25.47 -3.05
N LEU A 279 -12.48 -24.23 -3.18
CA LEU A 279 -11.75 -23.14 -3.84
C LEU A 279 -10.71 -22.46 -2.94
N ASP A 280 -10.64 -22.83 -1.66
CA ASP A 280 -9.88 -22.12 -0.62
C ASP A 280 -10.18 -20.60 -0.66
N LEU A 281 -11.48 -20.29 -0.67
CA LEU A 281 -12.02 -18.96 -0.93
C LEU A 281 -11.61 -17.93 0.15
N ASN A 282 -11.29 -16.73 -0.30
CA ASN A 282 -11.15 -15.52 0.50
C ASN A 282 -12.06 -14.43 -0.09
N GLN A 283 -13.36 -14.50 0.16
CA GLN A 283 -14.30 -13.57 -0.45
C GLN A 283 -14.13 -12.15 0.12
N MET A 284 -13.48 -11.29 -0.66
CA MET A 284 -13.12 -9.90 -0.34
C MET A 284 -13.51 -8.95 -1.49
N TYR A 285 -13.78 -7.69 -1.13
CA TYR A 285 -14.11 -6.65 -2.08
C TYR A 285 -13.34 -5.36 -1.79
N THR A 286 -12.81 -4.74 -2.85
CA THR A 286 -12.26 -3.39 -2.79
C THR A 286 -12.74 -2.57 -3.97
N GLN A 287 -13.09 -1.30 -3.74
CA GLN A 287 -13.48 -0.39 -4.83
C GLN A 287 -12.31 0.53 -5.19
N LEU A 288 -12.02 0.62 -6.48
CA LEU A 288 -11.03 1.54 -7.04
C LEU A 288 -11.62 2.94 -7.24
N PRO A 289 -10.78 3.99 -7.42
CA PRO A 289 -11.24 5.35 -7.64
C PRO A 289 -12.18 5.53 -8.85
N ASP A 290 -12.08 4.66 -9.86
CA ASP A 290 -12.95 4.66 -11.04
C ASP A 290 -14.34 4.02 -10.77
N GLY A 291 -14.60 3.59 -9.53
CA GLY A 291 -15.85 2.96 -9.11
C GLY A 291 -15.91 1.45 -9.37
N THR A 292 -14.92 0.85 -10.06
CA THR A 292 -14.88 -0.59 -10.32
C THR A 292 -14.46 -1.37 -9.07
N LEU A 293 -14.97 -2.60 -8.94
CA LEU A 293 -14.67 -3.48 -7.81
C LEU A 293 -13.65 -4.54 -8.21
N LEU A 294 -12.66 -4.75 -7.35
CA LEU A 294 -11.86 -5.98 -7.35
C LEU A 294 -12.58 -7.02 -6.48
N VAL A 295 -12.74 -8.21 -7.02
CA VAL A 295 -13.50 -9.31 -6.41
C VAL A 295 -12.72 -10.62 -6.57
N GLY A 296 -12.77 -11.44 -5.53
CA GLY A 296 -12.06 -12.71 -5.43
C GLY A 296 -11.86 -13.07 -3.96
N ASP A 297 -10.96 -13.97 -3.62
CA ASP A 297 -10.12 -14.80 -4.50
C ASP A 297 -10.10 -16.28 -4.09
N SER A 298 -9.79 -17.14 -5.05
CA SER A 298 -9.57 -18.57 -4.84
C SER A 298 -8.09 -18.82 -4.55
N HIS A 299 -7.73 -19.99 -4.05
CA HIS A 299 -6.33 -20.34 -3.87
C HIS A 299 -6.05 -21.80 -4.23
N HIS A 300 -4.99 -21.99 -5.00
CA HIS A 300 -4.48 -23.30 -5.35
C HIS A 300 -2.96 -23.33 -5.25
N LYS A 301 -2.45 -24.24 -4.42
CA LYS A 301 -1.01 -24.40 -4.17
C LYS A 301 -0.45 -25.54 -5.00
N ALA A 302 0.62 -25.26 -5.73
CA ALA A 302 1.38 -26.25 -6.49
C ALA A 302 2.82 -25.77 -6.65
N VAL A 303 3.76 -26.69 -6.93
CA VAL A 303 5.12 -26.29 -7.34
C VAL A 303 5.05 -25.38 -8.57
N GLN A 304 4.27 -25.80 -9.57
CA GLN A 304 3.95 -25.00 -10.75
C GLN A 304 2.44 -25.10 -11.04
N PRO A 305 1.66 -24.04 -10.76
CA PRO A 305 0.23 -24.00 -11.08
C PRO A 305 0.02 -24.03 -12.60
N GLY A 306 -1.11 -24.63 -13.00
CA GLY A 306 -1.59 -24.54 -14.37
C GLY A 306 -1.94 -23.10 -14.76
N PRO A 307 -1.78 -22.72 -16.03
CA PRO A 307 -2.06 -21.36 -16.50
C PRO A 307 -3.55 -21.10 -16.77
N PHE A 308 -4.41 -22.11 -16.62
CA PHE A 308 -5.83 -22.04 -16.97
C PHE A 308 -6.69 -21.83 -15.72
N GLN A 309 -7.64 -20.91 -15.80
CA GLN A 309 -8.54 -20.55 -14.70
C GLN A 309 -9.94 -21.12 -14.96
N PRO A 310 -10.51 -21.94 -14.06
CA PRO A 310 -11.85 -22.50 -14.24
C PRO A 310 -12.94 -21.45 -13.98
N GLU A 311 -14.01 -21.43 -14.79
CA GLU A 311 -15.11 -20.47 -14.60
C GLU A 311 -15.85 -20.64 -13.26
N ALA A 312 -15.83 -21.84 -12.67
CA ALA A 312 -16.51 -22.13 -11.41
C ALA A 312 -16.09 -21.20 -10.26
N ALA A 313 -14.82 -20.75 -10.23
CA ALA A 313 -14.36 -19.79 -9.23
C ALA A 313 -15.01 -18.41 -9.45
N PHE A 314 -15.07 -17.94 -10.70
CA PHE A 314 -15.66 -16.66 -11.04
C PHE A 314 -17.18 -16.64 -10.83
N ASP A 315 -17.88 -17.73 -11.17
CA ASP A 315 -19.31 -17.90 -10.91
C ASP A 315 -19.59 -17.83 -9.40
N ALA A 316 -18.76 -18.48 -8.58
CA ALA A 316 -18.85 -18.41 -7.13
C ALA A 316 -18.63 -16.99 -6.60
N PHE A 317 -17.62 -16.27 -7.10
CA PHE A 317 -17.37 -14.90 -6.68
C PHE A 317 -18.52 -13.95 -7.01
N LEU A 318 -19.13 -14.10 -8.19
CA LEU A 318 -20.28 -13.31 -8.63
C LEU A 318 -21.51 -13.64 -7.77
N SER A 319 -21.79 -14.93 -7.55
CA SER A 319 -22.89 -15.36 -6.70
C SER A 319 -22.76 -14.85 -5.27
N GLU A 320 -21.56 -14.87 -4.68
CA GLU A 320 -21.34 -14.30 -3.34
C GLU A 320 -21.47 -12.78 -3.32
N ALA A 321 -21.10 -12.10 -4.40
CA ALA A 321 -21.27 -10.65 -4.52
C ALA A 321 -22.75 -10.25 -4.60
N GLU A 322 -23.53 -10.94 -5.44
CA GLU A 322 -24.98 -10.75 -5.59
C GLU A 322 -25.75 -11.09 -4.30
N ALA A 323 -25.30 -12.11 -3.57
CA ALA A 323 -25.88 -12.49 -2.30
C ALA A 323 -25.57 -11.46 -1.18
N LEU A 324 -24.47 -10.72 -1.29
CA LEU A 324 -24.03 -9.79 -0.26
C LEU A 324 -24.50 -8.34 -0.49
N PHE A 325 -24.36 -7.84 -1.71
CA PHE A 325 -24.59 -6.44 -2.04
C PHE A 325 -26.00 -6.17 -2.52
N ASP A 326 -26.50 -4.98 -2.23
CA ASP A 326 -27.67 -4.45 -2.91
C ASP A 326 -27.23 -3.93 -4.29
N VAL A 327 -27.16 -4.86 -5.24
CA VAL A 327 -26.63 -4.67 -6.59
C VAL A 327 -27.67 -5.09 -7.62
N ARG A 328 -27.84 -4.26 -8.65
CA ARG A 328 -28.81 -4.51 -9.73
C ARG A 328 -28.21 -5.33 -10.88
N ASP A 329 -26.93 -5.08 -11.19
CA ASP A 329 -26.20 -5.74 -12.26
C ASP A 329 -24.70 -5.76 -11.94
N ILE A 330 -24.03 -6.84 -12.34
CA ILE A 330 -22.57 -7.00 -12.26
C ILE A 330 -22.04 -7.39 -13.64
N ARG A 331 -21.22 -6.52 -14.21
CA ARG A 331 -20.51 -6.78 -15.47
C ARG A 331 -19.04 -7.03 -15.23
N VAL A 332 -18.57 -8.21 -15.59
CA VAL A 332 -17.13 -8.55 -15.59
C VAL A 332 -16.40 -7.71 -16.62
N LEU A 333 -15.33 -7.03 -16.18
CA LEU A 333 -14.46 -6.21 -17.04
C LEU A 333 -13.16 -6.94 -17.35
N GLU A 334 -12.57 -7.59 -16.35
CA GLU A 334 -11.28 -8.28 -16.46
C GLU A 334 -11.25 -9.48 -15.52
N ARG A 335 -10.47 -10.49 -15.91
CA ARG A 335 -10.07 -11.63 -15.07
C ARG A 335 -8.57 -11.83 -15.20
N TRP A 336 -7.91 -12.27 -14.14
CA TRP A 336 -6.49 -12.61 -14.17
C TRP A 336 -6.12 -13.62 -13.10
N GLN A 337 -4.96 -14.24 -13.27
CA GLN A 337 -4.34 -15.12 -12.28
C GLN A 337 -3.26 -14.36 -11.51
N GLY A 338 -3.40 -14.29 -10.20
CA GLY A 338 -2.32 -13.93 -9.28
C GLY A 338 -1.45 -15.15 -8.96
N VAL A 339 -0.15 -14.95 -8.75
CA VAL A 339 0.75 -16.00 -8.26
C VAL A 339 1.72 -15.39 -7.25
N TYR A 340 1.78 -15.96 -6.05
CA TYR A 340 2.71 -15.55 -4.99
C TYR A 340 3.38 -16.76 -4.35
N ALA A 341 4.48 -16.55 -3.62
CA ALA A 341 5.22 -17.60 -2.92
C ALA A 341 4.41 -18.13 -1.73
N ALA A 342 4.33 -19.44 -1.56
CA ALA A 342 3.69 -20.07 -0.42
C ALA A 342 4.66 -21.03 0.27
N ALA A 343 4.76 -20.95 1.59
CA ALA A 343 5.54 -21.88 2.41
C ALA A 343 4.83 -22.13 3.75
N GLY A 344 5.45 -22.96 4.61
CA GLY A 344 4.97 -23.18 5.97
C GLY A 344 5.18 -21.99 6.90
N SER A 345 6.20 -21.15 6.63
CA SER A 345 6.42 -19.87 7.32
C SER A 345 5.77 -18.71 6.56
N GLU A 346 5.49 -17.61 7.27
CA GLU A 346 4.92 -16.39 6.67
C GLU A 346 5.94 -15.58 5.85
N PHE A 347 7.22 -15.73 6.21
CA PHE A 347 8.33 -15.01 5.60
C PHE A 347 9.52 -15.95 5.36
N LEU A 348 10.28 -15.64 4.31
CA LEU A 348 11.64 -16.08 4.10
C LEU A 348 12.57 -14.88 4.26
N VAL A 349 13.50 -14.98 5.21
CA VAL A 349 14.56 -14.00 5.45
C VAL A 349 15.85 -14.78 5.62
N GLU A 350 16.72 -14.78 4.61
CA GLU A 350 17.93 -15.59 4.65
C GLU A 350 19.12 -14.88 4.00
N GLU A 351 20.23 -14.78 4.74
CA GLU A 351 21.51 -14.37 4.18
C GLU A 351 22.17 -15.60 3.52
N VAL A 352 22.02 -15.72 2.20
CA VAL A 352 22.44 -16.92 1.43
C VAL A 352 23.94 -16.92 1.10
N ALA A 353 24.58 -15.77 1.24
CA ALA A 353 26.02 -15.55 1.18
C ALA A 353 26.33 -14.21 1.87
N PRO A 354 27.59 -13.94 2.28
CA PRO A 354 27.93 -12.66 2.92
C PRO A 354 27.41 -11.47 2.10
N ARG A 355 26.57 -10.64 2.73
CA ARG A 355 25.92 -9.46 2.13
C ARG A 355 24.95 -9.76 0.97
N VAL A 356 24.43 -10.98 0.89
CA VAL A 356 23.38 -11.39 -0.07
C VAL A 356 22.17 -11.88 0.69
N LEU A 357 21.11 -11.09 0.73
CA LEU A 357 19.89 -11.34 1.50
C LEU A 357 18.72 -11.70 0.59
N ALA A 358 18.15 -12.89 0.76
CA ALA A 358 16.89 -13.29 0.14
C ALA A 358 15.71 -12.91 1.03
N LEU A 359 14.74 -12.20 0.47
CA LEU A 359 13.52 -11.75 1.14
C LEU A 359 12.28 -12.15 0.33
N ALA A 360 11.32 -12.81 0.98
CA ALA A 360 10.00 -13.03 0.43
C ALA A 360 8.93 -13.07 1.53
N ALA A 361 7.77 -12.47 1.27
CA ALA A 361 6.55 -12.88 1.94
C ALA A 361 6.08 -14.18 1.29
N THR A 362 5.99 -15.25 2.06
CA THR A 362 5.61 -16.59 1.60
C THR A 362 4.13 -16.88 1.89
N THR A 363 3.33 -15.81 1.86
CA THR A 363 1.86 -15.79 1.96
C THR A 363 1.31 -14.63 1.11
N GLY A 364 -0.02 -14.50 1.04
CA GLY A 364 -0.71 -13.46 0.24
C GLY A 364 -0.58 -12.03 0.78
N ILE A 365 0.22 -11.77 1.82
CA ILE A 365 0.27 -10.48 2.53
C ILE A 365 1.41 -9.55 2.04
N GLY A 366 2.07 -9.86 0.93
CA GLY A 366 3.25 -9.13 0.47
C GLY A 366 3.04 -7.63 0.23
N MET A 367 1.85 -7.19 -0.20
CA MET A 367 1.55 -5.75 -0.31
C MET A 367 1.44 -5.07 1.06
N THR A 368 0.86 -5.77 2.03
CA THR A 368 0.68 -5.31 3.40
C THR A 368 2.00 -5.16 4.13
N THR A 369 2.93 -6.10 3.94
CA THR A 369 4.15 -6.22 4.77
C THR A 369 5.44 -5.93 4.03
N GLY A 370 5.45 -5.92 2.69
CA GLY A 370 6.68 -5.99 1.89
C GLY A 370 7.60 -4.79 2.01
N LEU A 371 7.07 -3.57 2.17
CA LEU A 371 7.88 -2.37 2.36
C LEU A 371 8.60 -2.40 3.71
N GLY A 372 7.88 -2.73 4.78
CA GLY A 372 8.40 -2.84 6.14
C GLY A 372 9.32 -4.04 6.33
N LEU A 373 8.99 -5.19 5.73
CA LEU A 373 9.88 -6.35 5.66
C LEU A 373 11.24 -5.97 5.10
N ALA A 374 11.24 -5.28 3.95
CA ALA A 374 12.49 -4.84 3.34
C ALA A 374 13.23 -3.83 4.23
N GLU A 375 12.57 -2.76 4.68
CA GLU A 375 13.16 -1.71 5.52
C GLU A 375 13.82 -2.28 6.79
N LEU A 376 13.12 -3.14 7.53
CA LEU A 376 13.60 -3.67 8.80
C LEU A 376 14.69 -4.72 8.60
N GLU A 377 14.52 -5.65 7.66
CA GLU A 377 15.48 -6.75 7.48
C GLU A 377 16.77 -6.31 6.80
N THR A 378 16.73 -5.38 5.83
CA THR A 378 17.97 -4.85 5.26
C THR A 378 18.74 -4.04 6.30
N SER A 379 18.06 -3.28 7.16
CA SER A 379 18.70 -2.55 8.26
C SER A 379 19.37 -3.51 9.24
N ARG A 380 18.65 -4.57 9.65
CA ARG A 380 19.16 -5.57 10.59
C ARG A 380 20.35 -6.36 10.04
N VAL A 381 20.27 -6.83 8.79
CA VAL A 381 21.27 -7.74 8.21
C VAL A 381 22.50 -6.98 7.71
N PHE A 382 22.31 -5.84 7.05
CA PHE A 382 23.43 -5.09 6.48
C PHE A 382 23.99 -4.03 7.41
N GLY A 383 23.36 -3.80 8.57
CA GLY A 383 23.74 -2.71 9.45
C GLY A 383 23.53 -1.35 8.78
N TRP A 384 22.50 -1.22 7.93
CA TRP A 384 22.09 0.09 7.47
C TRP A 384 21.49 0.79 8.67
N ASP A 385 22.25 1.70 9.29
CA ASP A 385 21.78 2.47 10.43
C ASP A 385 20.36 2.99 10.13
N ALA A 386 19.48 2.87 11.12
CA ALA A 386 18.17 3.50 11.06
C ALA A 386 18.46 4.96 10.80
N ALA A 387 18.09 5.46 9.62
CA ALA A 387 18.48 6.78 9.15
C ALA A 387 18.38 7.76 10.31
N GLU A 388 19.53 8.27 10.79
CA GLU A 388 19.52 9.49 11.57
C GLU A 388 18.67 10.45 10.76
N SER A 389 17.61 10.97 11.39
CA SER A 389 16.89 12.13 10.91
C SER A 389 17.91 13.08 10.29
N ALA A 390 17.76 13.33 8.98
CA ALA A 390 18.74 13.95 8.10
C ALA A 390 19.73 14.92 8.79
N PRO A 391 21.05 14.85 8.50
CA PRO A 391 22.02 15.71 9.13
C PRO A 391 21.81 17.16 8.71
N GLY A 392 21.65 18.03 9.72
CA GLY A 392 21.81 19.48 9.57
C GLY A 392 20.52 20.26 9.39
N SER A 393 19.79 20.46 10.49
CA SER A 393 19.16 21.74 10.78
C SER A 393 20.25 22.83 10.92
N ALA A 394 20.89 23.17 9.81
CA ALA A 394 21.44 24.51 9.68
C ALA A 394 20.24 25.45 9.64
N SER A 395 20.13 26.31 10.65
CA SER A 395 19.15 27.39 10.72
C SER A 395 19.20 28.20 9.42
N ILE A 396 18.30 27.85 8.49
CA ILE A 396 17.77 28.78 7.51
C ILE A 396 16.34 29.04 7.99
N VAL A 397 16.19 30.20 8.63
CA VAL A 397 14.88 30.81 8.83
C VAL A 397 14.25 30.98 7.44
N GLY A 398 13.18 30.23 7.17
CA GLY A 398 12.32 30.46 6.00
C GLY A 398 12.04 29.24 5.12
N SER A 399 11.25 28.29 5.62
CA SER A 399 10.40 27.44 4.77
C SER A 399 9.08 27.27 5.50
N ALA A 400 8.08 28.02 5.06
CA ALA A 400 6.85 28.20 5.81
C ALA A 400 5.86 27.04 5.61
N ALA A 401 5.52 26.37 6.71
CA ALA A 401 4.31 25.55 6.80
C ALA A 401 3.06 26.44 6.60
N PRO A 402 1.93 25.89 6.12
CA PRO A 402 0.71 26.66 5.98
C PRO A 402 0.27 27.24 7.32
N HIS A 403 0.25 28.57 7.43
CA HIS A 403 -0.29 29.25 8.61
C HIS A 403 -1.77 29.54 8.38
N THR A 404 -2.62 28.80 9.08
CA THR A 404 -4.07 29.01 9.14
C THR A 404 -4.46 29.58 10.49
N SER A 405 -5.14 30.72 10.53
CA SER A 405 -5.73 31.30 11.73
C SER A 405 -7.23 31.51 11.50
N ALA A 406 -8.08 31.02 12.41
CA ALA A 406 -9.53 31.17 12.33
C ALA A 406 -10.04 32.01 13.51
N THR A 407 -10.75 33.11 13.23
CA THR A 407 -11.34 33.97 14.27
C THR A 407 -12.76 34.43 13.91
N ALA A 408 -13.62 34.62 14.91
CA ALA A 408 -14.97 35.18 14.73
C ALA A 408 -14.98 36.64 15.21
N GLY A 409 -15.36 37.58 14.33
CA GLY A 409 -15.46 39.01 14.66
C GLY A 409 -14.12 39.73 14.91
N GLY A 410 -13.00 39.21 14.39
CA GLY A 410 -11.65 39.75 14.63
C GLY A 410 -10.77 39.84 13.37
N ILE A 411 -9.48 40.12 13.57
CA ILE A 411 -8.47 40.20 12.51
C ILE A 411 -7.63 38.92 12.51
N GLY A 412 -7.51 38.25 11.35
CA GLY A 412 -6.65 37.09 11.16
C GLY A 412 -5.51 37.39 10.18
N SER A 413 -4.24 37.25 10.61
CA SER A 413 -3.08 37.70 9.82
C SER A 413 -1.90 36.71 9.78
N PRO A 414 -1.90 35.70 8.88
CA PRO A 414 -0.71 34.87 8.62
C PRO A 414 0.20 35.48 7.53
N ALA A 415 1.51 35.32 7.72
CA ALA A 415 2.52 35.65 6.73
C ALA A 415 3.54 34.51 6.56
N THR A 416 3.88 34.17 5.30
CA THR A 416 4.77 33.04 4.99
C THR A 416 5.75 33.35 3.86
N ALA A 417 6.93 32.71 3.87
CA ALA A 417 7.88 32.70 2.75
C ALA A 417 7.91 31.30 2.12
N GLY A 418 7.56 31.20 0.84
CA GLY A 418 7.55 29.94 0.07
C GLY A 418 6.42 28.95 0.40
N GLY A 419 5.27 29.41 0.92
CA GLY A 419 4.18 28.53 1.36
C GLY A 419 2.77 29.12 1.22
N PHE A 420 1.77 28.50 1.85
CA PHE A 420 0.36 28.94 1.83
C PHE A 420 0.02 29.75 3.09
N ALA A 421 -0.70 30.87 2.95
CA ALA A 421 -1.19 31.67 4.08
C ALA A 421 -2.69 31.91 3.94
N GLN A 422 -3.47 31.41 4.91
CA GLN A 422 -4.95 31.40 4.82
C GLN A 422 -5.62 31.72 6.16
N PRO A 423 -5.90 33.00 6.46
CA PRO A 423 -6.79 33.37 7.55
C PRO A 423 -8.24 33.10 7.16
N ALA A 424 -9.04 32.64 8.10
CA ALA A 424 -10.49 32.50 7.95
C ALA A 424 -11.21 33.36 8.99
N THR A 425 -12.02 34.34 8.57
CA THR A 425 -12.78 35.19 9.52
C THR A 425 -14.26 35.28 9.18
N ALA A 426 -15.11 35.24 10.21
CA ALA A 426 -16.56 35.50 10.07
C ALA A 426 -16.87 36.89 10.65
N GLY A 427 -17.35 37.82 9.83
CA GLY A 427 -17.66 39.20 10.22
C GLY A 427 -16.45 40.05 10.60
N GLY A 428 -15.26 39.75 10.04
CA GLY A 428 -13.98 40.39 10.41
C GLY A 428 -13.05 40.67 9.23
N ILE A 429 -11.76 40.91 9.49
CA ILE A 429 -10.75 41.21 8.45
C ILE A 429 -9.75 40.06 8.37
N GLY A 430 -9.68 39.37 7.23
CA GLY A 430 -8.68 38.35 6.96
C GLY A 430 -7.57 38.92 6.09
N THR A 431 -6.32 38.95 6.56
CA THR A 431 -5.18 39.45 5.79
C THR A 431 -4.12 38.37 5.60
N SER A 432 -3.70 38.02 4.38
CA SER A 432 -2.54 37.14 4.19
C SER A 432 -1.45 37.77 3.34
N ALA A 433 -0.18 37.50 3.70
CA ALA A 433 0.96 37.99 2.96
C ALA A 433 1.97 36.87 2.65
N THR A 434 2.40 36.71 1.40
CA THR A 434 3.42 35.71 1.04
C THR A 434 4.52 36.21 0.11
N ALA A 435 5.74 35.68 0.27
CA ALA A 435 6.83 35.83 -0.70
C ALA A 435 7.07 34.48 -1.40
N GLY A 436 6.83 34.39 -2.71
CA GLY A 436 7.00 33.17 -3.49
C GLY A 436 6.00 32.05 -3.18
N GLY A 437 4.78 32.38 -2.72
CA GLY A 437 3.79 31.40 -2.26
C GLY A 437 2.34 31.78 -2.59
N PHE A 438 1.36 31.21 -1.89
CA PHE A 438 -0.07 31.42 -2.16
C PHE A 438 -0.79 32.06 -0.95
N ALA A 439 -1.46 33.18 -1.17
CA ALA A 439 -2.12 33.98 -0.13
C ALA A 439 -3.64 34.00 -0.36
N GLN A 440 -4.42 33.35 0.50
CA GLN A 440 -5.88 33.25 0.38
C GLN A 440 -6.59 33.52 1.70
N PRO A 441 -6.94 34.78 2.03
CA PRO A 441 -7.87 35.05 3.11
C PRO A 441 -9.29 34.62 2.71
N ALA A 442 -9.97 33.90 3.59
CA ALA A 442 -11.37 33.53 3.45
C ALA A 442 -12.22 34.32 4.44
N THR A 443 -13.17 35.13 3.97
CA THR A 443 -14.06 35.88 4.89
C THR A 443 -15.54 35.72 4.55
N ALA A 444 -16.39 35.60 5.57
CA ALA A 444 -17.85 35.63 5.42
C ALA A 444 -18.39 36.92 6.06
N GLY A 445 -18.97 37.82 5.27
CA GLY A 445 -19.47 39.12 5.73
C GLY A 445 -18.38 40.10 6.19
N GLY A 446 -17.16 40.03 5.62
CA GLY A 446 -15.97 40.75 6.08
C GLY A 446 -15.07 41.29 4.95
N ILE A 447 -13.83 41.64 5.27
CA ILE A 447 -12.83 42.13 4.30
C ILE A 447 -11.68 41.13 4.19
N GLY A 448 -11.44 40.58 3.01
CA GLY A 448 -10.31 39.70 2.72
C GLY A 448 -9.22 40.43 1.94
N THR A 449 -8.01 40.58 2.50
CA THR A 449 -6.87 41.24 1.83
C THR A 449 -5.70 40.28 1.63
N SER A 450 -5.24 40.07 0.40
CA SER A 450 -4.03 39.29 0.12
C SER A 450 -2.93 40.15 -0.50
N ALA A 451 -1.68 39.97 -0.06
CA ALA A 451 -0.51 40.65 -0.62
C ALA A 451 0.61 39.66 -0.96
N THR A 452 1.16 39.68 -2.17
CA THR A 452 2.26 38.77 -2.53
C THR A 452 3.42 39.43 -3.30
N ALA A 453 4.62 38.88 -3.11
CA ALA A 453 5.79 39.15 -3.96
C ALA A 453 6.23 37.85 -4.64
N GLY A 454 6.09 37.74 -5.96
CA GLY A 454 6.44 36.53 -6.72
C GLY A 454 5.53 35.32 -6.50
N GLY A 455 4.28 35.52 -6.03
CA GLY A 455 3.35 34.46 -5.65
C GLY A 455 1.94 34.62 -6.24
N ILE A 456 0.94 33.94 -5.68
CA ILE A 456 -0.47 34.05 -6.08
C ILE A 456 -1.29 34.63 -4.92
N ALA A 457 -2.06 35.68 -5.20
CA ALA A 457 -2.95 36.35 -4.24
C ALA A 457 -4.41 36.12 -4.65
N GLN A 458 -5.20 35.46 -3.79
CA GLN A 458 -6.60 35.16 -4.07
C GLN A 458 -7.48 35.30 -2.81
N PRO A 459 -8.01 36.49 -2.48
CA PRO A 459 -9.00 36.62 -1.43
C PRO A 459 -10.33 35.99 -1.87
N ALA A 460 -10.92 35.17 -1.00
CA ALA A 460 -12.23 34.57 -1.18
C ALA A 460 -13.19 35.18 -0.16
N THR A 461 -14.19 35.94 -0.63
CA THR A 461 -15.17 36.55 0.28
C THR A 461 -16.59 36.15 -0.09
N ALA A 462 -17.40 35.80 0.93
CA ALA A 462 -18.83 35.54 0.79
C ALA A 462 -19.60 36.71 1.43
N GLY A 463 -20.28 37.52 0.63
CA GLY A 463 -20.96 38.73 1.11
C GLY A 463 -20.04 39.81 1.72
N GLY A 464 -18.80 39.92 1.23
CA GLY A 464 -17.75 40.81 1.75
C GLY A 464 -16.97 41.57 0.66
N ILE A 465 -15.81 42.12 1.01
CA ILE A 465 -14.90 42.82 0.07
C ILE A 465 -13.57 42.07 -0.01
N GLY A 466 -13.24 41.53 -1.18
CA GLY A 466 -11.90 41.03 -1.51
C GLY A 466 -11.00 42.11 -2.10
N THR A 467 -9.73 42.19 -1.66
CA THR A 467 -8.69 43.03 -2.27
C THR A 467 -7.36 42.28 -2.39
N SER A 468 -6.70 42.37 -3.53
CA SER A 468 -5.39 41.75 -3.77
C SER A 468 -4.31 42.76 -4.18
N ALA A 469 -3.06 42.55 -3.74
CA ALA A 469 -1.90 43.36 -4.13
C ALA A 469 -0.70 42.48 -4.47
N THR A 470 -0.15 42.58 -5.68
CA THR A 470 0.93 41.68 -6.15
C THR A 470 2.09 42.43 -6.78
N ALA A 471 3.33 42.10 -6.39
CA ALA A 471 4.56 42.50 -7.05
C ALA A 471 5.22 41.28 -7.73
N GLY A 472 5.15 41.21 -9.06
CA GLY A 472 5.74 40.10 -9.83
C GLY A 472 5.03 38.74 -9.67
N GLY A 473 3.75 38.74 -9.30
CA GLY A 473 2.91 37.55 -9.07
C GLY A 473 1.55 37.59 -9.80
N ILE A 474 0.65 36.65 -9.49
CA ILE A 474 -0.70 36.54 -10.07
C ILE A 474 -1.75 36.98 -9.04
N ALA A 475 -2.69 37.83 -9.45
CA ALA A 475 -3.81 38.28 -8.62
C ALA A 475 -5.15 37.78 -9.18
N GLN A 476 -6.01 37.22 -8.32
CA GLN A 476 -7.41 36.89 -8.62
C GLN A 476 -8.29 37.34 -7.47
N GLU A 477 -9.52 37.80 -7.73
CA GLU A 477 -10.47 38.21 -6.69
C GLU A 477 -11.79 37.46 -6.88
N GLU A 478 -12.24 36.73 -5.85
CA GLU A 478 -13.52 36.01 -5.85
C GLU A 478 -14.45 36.57 -4.77
N ASN A 479 -15.54 37.20 -5.22
CA ASN A 479 -16.64 37.66 -4.38
C ASN A 479 -17.90 36.83 -4.72
N ALA A 480 -18.36 36.02 -3.77
CA ALA A 480 -19.54 35.16 -3.88
C ALA A 480 -20.75 35.72 -3.12
#